data_AF-A0A0B6XZ52-F1
#
_entry.id   AF-A0A0B6XZ52-F1
#
_cell.length_a   1.000
_cell.length_b   1.000
_cell.length_c   1.000
_cell.angle_alpha   90.00
_cell.angle_beta   90.00
_cell.angle_gamma   90.00
#
_symmetry.space_group_name_H-M   'P 1'
#
loop_
_entity.id
_entity.type
_entity.pdbx_description
1 polymer ?
#
loop_
_entity_poly.entity_id
_entity_poly.type
_entity_poly.pdbx_seq_one_letter_code
_entity_poly.pdbx_strand_id
1 'polypeptide(L)' 'FNNYYVFTDETNMCIFTTDNSGDNFARHCYLPFSPRVVKLNTVNPRHILAMDDKSDLKQLYLSENFGETWR' A
#
# COMPACT_ATOMS: atom_id res chain seq x y z
N PHE A 1 -6.98 -8.64 17.47
CA PHE A 1 -6.84 -7.19 17.30
C PHE A 1 -6.05 -6.93 16.04
N ASN A 2 -6.48 -5.99 15.20
CA ASN A 2 -5.81 -5.69 13.93
C ASN A 2 -4.86 -4.52 14.18
N ASN A 3 -3.56 -4.72 13.95
CA ASN A 3 -2.54 -3.70 14.21
C ASN A 3 -2.00 -3.09 12.91
N TYR A 4 -2.32 -3.69 11.76
CA TYR A 4 -1.82 -3.31 10.45
C TYR A 4 -2.84 -2.45 9.71
N TYR A 5 -2.45 -1.22 9.39
CA TYR A 5 -3.27 -0.29 8.62
C TYR A 5 -2.46 0.33 7.50
N VAL A 6 -3.15 0.61 6.39
CA VAL A 6 -2.60 1.28 5.22
C VAL A 6 -3.52 2.43 4.85
N PHE A 7 -2.95 3.62 4.70
CA PHE A 7 -3.62 4.82 4.23
C PHE A 7 -3.00 5.21 2.90
N THR A 8 -3.79 5.76 1.99
CA THR A 8 -3.33 6.13 0.65
C THR A 8 -3.61 7.61 0.39
N ASP A 9 -2.69 8.23 -0.33
CA ASP A 9 -2.82 9.58 -0.84
C ASP A 9 -2.64 9.55 -2.36
N GLU A 10 -3.75 9.65 -3.07
CA GLU A 10 -3.75 9.66 -4.54
C GLU A 10 -3.15 10.93 -5.13
N THR A 11 -3.20 12.06 -4.41
CA THR A 11 -2.74 13.36 -4.93
C THR A 11 -1.22 13.42 -4.89
N ASN A 12 -0.63 12.97 -3.78
CA ASN A 12 0.82 12.97 -3.59
C ASN A 12 1.49 11.64 -3.99
N MET A 13 0.71 10.66 -4.47
CA MET A 13 1.17 9.32 -4.83
C MET A 13 1.98 8.66 -3.71
N CYS A 14 1.36 8.60 -2.52
CA CYS A 14 1.96 8.03 -1.33
C CYS A 14 1.07 6.97 -0.69
N ILE A 15 1.70 6.06 0.06
CA ILE A 15 1.04 5.25 1.08
C ILE A 15 1.66 5.55 2.44
N PHE A 16 0.88 5.32 3.49
CA PHE A 16 1.32 5.36 4.87
C PHE A 16 0.95 4.04 5.52
N THR A 17 1.91 3.41 6.19
CA THR A 17 1.70 2.11 6.82
C THR A 17 2.02 2.16 8.30
N THR A 18 1.28 1.41 9.10
CA THR A 18 1.49 1.29 10.55
C THR A 18 1.22 -0.16 10.95
N ASP A 19 2.06 -0.71 11.81
CA ASP A 19 1.92 -2.05 12.40
C ASP A 19 1.74 -2.00 13.93
N ASN A 20 1.53 -0.80 14.48
CA ASN A 20 1.36 -0.52 15.90
C ASN A 20 0.08 0.30 16.18
N SER A 21 -1.00 0.05 15.43
CA SER A 21 -2.30 0.69 15.63
C SER A 21 -2.29 2.23 15.53
N GLY A 22 -1.44 2.78 14.67
CA GLY A 22 -1.37 4.22 14.42
C GLY A 22 -0.52 5.01 15.41
N ASP A 23 0.27 4.33 16.25
CA ASP A 23 1.24 5.00 17.11
C ASP A 23 2.44 5.55 16.31
N ASN A 24 2.90 4.83 15.28
CA ASN A 24 3.89 5.32 14.31
C ASN A 24 3.48 5.00 12.87
N PHE A 25 3.91 5.87 11.93
CA PHE A 25 3.64 5.72 10.51
C PHE A 25 4.93 5.74 9.69
N ALA A 26 5.11 4.74 8.83
CA ALA A 26 6.06 4.78 7.74
C ALA A 26 5.40 5.44 6.52
N ARG A 27 6.10 6.39 5.88
CA ARG A 27 5.62 7.09 4.69
C ARG A 27 6.42 6.64 3.47
N HIS A 28 5.74 6.15 2.45
CA HIS A 28 6.35 5.76 1.17
C HIS A 28 5.68 6.53 0.03
N CYS A 29 6.42 7.44 -0.59
CA CYS A 29 5.95 8.30 -1.68
C CYS A 29 6.69 7.97 -2.99
N TYR A 30 6.28 8.63 -4.08
CA TYR A 30 6.81 8.38 -5.44
C TYR A 30 6.50 6.97 -5.94
N LEU A 31 5.28 6.52 -5.67
CA LEU A 31 4.82 5.22 -6.13
C LEU A 31 4.73 5.18 -7.66
N PRO A 32 5.05 4.05 -8.30
CA PRO A 32 4.95 3.89 -9.75
C PRO A 32 3.50 3.67 -10.23
N PHE A 33 2.50 3.85 -9.36
CA PHE A 33 1.08 3.64 -9.62
C PHE A 33 0.20 4.57 -8.79
N SER A 34 -1.06 4.74 -9.22
CA SER A 34 -2.10 5.41 -8.43
C SER A 34 -2.60 4.52 -7.28
N PRO A 35 -2.38 4.85 -5.98
CA PRO A 35 -2.68 3.96 -4.85
C PRO A 35 -4.16 3.99 -4.43
N ARG A 36 -5.07 3.81 -5.38
CA ARG A 36 -6.52 3.89 -5.15
C ARG A 36 -7.12 2.57 -4.68
N VAL A 37 -6.67 1.47 -5.27
CA VAL A 37 -7.12 0.11 -4.94
C VAL A 37 -5.98 -0.62 -4.26
N VAL A 38 -6.01 -0.68 -2.94
CA VAL A 38 -5.01 -1.35 -2.11
C VAL A 38 -5.67 -2.40 -1.22
N LYS A 39 -5.08 -3.59 -1.16
CA LYS A 39 -5.58 -4.72 -0.37
C LYS A 39 -4.45 -5.39 0.40
N LEU A 40 -4.68 -5.55 1.70
CA LEU A 40 -3.84 -6.35 2.59
C LEU A 40 -4.16 -7.83 2.41
N ASN A 41 -3.14 -8.67 2.42
CA ASN A 41 -3.32 -10.12 2.51
C ASN A 41 -3.84 -10.49 3.90
N THR A 42 -4.84 -11.38 3.96
CA THR A 42 -5.53 -11.76 5.20
C THR A 42 -4.72 -12.68 6.10
N VAL A 43 -3.72 -13.37 5.56
CA VAL A 43 -2.83 -14.30 6.28
C VAL A 43 -1.53 -13.61 6.68
N ASN A 44 -0.93 -12.84 5.77
CA ASN A 44 0.28 -12.07 6.03
C ASN A 44 0.06 -10.58 5.67
N PRO A 45 -0.29 -9.73 6.63
CA PRO A 45 -0.56 -8.30 6.38
C PRO A 45 0.63 -7.52 5.81
N ARG A 46 1.86 -8.03 5.90
CA ARG A 46 3.03 -7.41 5.24
C ARG A 46 2.97 -7.53 3.71
N HIS A 47 2.19 -8.48 3.18
CA HIS A 47 1.94 -8.58 1.76
C HIS A 47 0.76 -7.68 1.36
N ILE A 48 1.02 -6.75 0.43
CA ILE A 48 0.04 -5.78 -0.05
C ILE A 48 -0.08 -5.91 -1.56
N LEU A 49 -1.31 -6.00 -2.06
CA LEU A 49 -1.61 -5.87 -3.47
C LEU A 49 -2.15 -4.47 -3.75
N ALA A 50 -1.68 -3.83 -4.81
CA ALA A 50 -2.20 -2.57 -5.31
C ALA A 50 -2.51 -2.70 -6.80
N MET A 51 -3.65 -2.17 -7.24
CA MET A 51 -4.01 -2.12 -8.64
C MET A 51 -4.06 -0.67 -9.10
N ASP A 52 -3.32 -0.35 -10.16
CA ASP A 52 -3.49 0.91 -10.86
C ASP A 52 -4.74 0.80 -11.73
N ASP A 53 -5.89 1.19 -11.17
CA ASP A 53 -7.17 1.13 -11.87
C ASP A 53 -7.35 2.24 -12.91
N LYS A 54 -6.46 3.25 -12.92
CA LYS A 54 -6.42 4.36 -13.89
C LYS A 54 -5.52 4.06 -15.07
N SER A 55 -4.50 3.20 -14.90
CA SER A 55 -3.68 2.71 -16.00
C SER A 55 -4.52 1.90 -16.98
N ASP A 56 -4.39 2.17 -18.29
CA ASP A 56 -5.06 1.39 -19.34
C ASP A 56 -4.69 -0.10 -19.29
N LEU A 57 -3.48 -0.40 -18.80
CA LEU A 57 -2.98 -1.76 -18.64
C LEU A 57 -3.49 -2.45 -17.37
N LYS A 58 -4.14 -1.72 -16.46
CA LYS A 58 -4.64 -2.20 -15.16
C LYS A 58 -3.60 -3.03 -14.40
N GLN A 59 -2.39 -2.48 -14.31
CA GLN A 59 -1.25 -3.15 -13.71
C GLN A 59 -1.51 -3.47 -12.25
N LEU A 60 -1.14 -4.69 -11.85
CA LEU A 60 -1.19 -5.16 -10.48
C LEU A 60 0.22 -5.18 -9.92
N TYR A 61 0.39 -4.54 -8.77
CA TYR A 61 1.64 -4.44 -8.04
C TYR A 61 1.55 -5.24 -6.74
N LEU A 62 2.67 -5.84 -6.36
CA LEU A 62 2.83 -6.53 -5.09
C LEU A 62 3.95 -5.89 -4.28
N SER A 63 3.68 -5.64 -3.00
CA SER A 63 4.70 -5.40 -1.99
C SER A 63 4.75 -6.59 -1.03
N GLU A 64 5.96 -7.06 -0.74
CA GLU A 64 6.20 -8.15 0.23
C GLU A 64 6.79 -7.61 1.55
N ASN A 65 7.05 -6.30 1.64
CA ASN A 65 7.65 -5.59 2.76
C ASN A 65 6.78 -4.43 3.26
N PHE A 66 5.46 -4.64 3.27
CA PHE A 66 4.48 -3.71 3.83
C PHE A 66 4.52 -2.30 3.21
N GLY A 67 4.73 -2.27 1.89
CA GLY A 67 4.60 -1.07 1.06
C GLY A 67 5.89 -0.30 0.80
N GLU A 68 7.01 -0.77 1.33
CA GLU A 68 8.32 -0.13 1.13
C GLU A 68 8.85 -0.28 -0.29
N THR A 69 8.69 -1.47 -0.91
CA THR A 69 9.01 -1.70 -2.32
C THR A 69 7.88 -2.44 -3.04
N TRP A 70 7.82 -2.28 -4.37
CA TRP A 70 6.75 -2.77 -5.23
C TRP A 70 7.33 -3.43 -6.48
N ARG A 71 6.72 -4.54 -6.91
CA ARG A 71 7.00 -5.24 -8.18
C ARG A 71 5.75 -5.41 -9.02
#